data_AF-A0A7X2CGH7-F1
#
_entry.id   AF-A0A7X2CGH7-F1
#
_cell.length_a   1.000
_cell.length_b   1.000
_cell.length_c   1.000
_cell.angle_alpha   90.00
_cell.angle_beta   90.00
_cell.angle_gamma   90.00
#
_symmetry.space_group_name_H-M   'P 1'
#
loop_
_entity.id
_entity.type
_entity.pdbx_description
1 polymer ?
#
loop_
_entity_poly.entity_id
_entity_poly.type
_entity_poly.pdbx_seq_one_letter_code
_entity_poly.pdbx_strand_id
1 'polypeptide(L)'
;MSDIESLQAYGGQIAEAAESATASAKKQHEYVNGDASTDVLTESGPVPTLAKQAVTAQSKVTEVLKDVAAQLATAAPYDSVEEGLAATPNGGAFTVRSSDESVYRSAYVNRNGVAVPDGEYPSAKAISDLGIGTMDADANDMSFAVGDEAMKSSWMQADRRGLPTRYAAKCMGAKMLPEDAPALIEGASKAAVIEAGFGTFDADANDMSFSLADSEFTQSDLELDRQGRFTQRVINSIAKRIGISTVVPPFPLAAWACWGDSLTAGGWPTTLAALCGLPAYNGGWGGQGYSQIAARQGGVPARLTVAGNTIPATGSVTVTAALNNPLSDGGGRQGLLAGVLGMLNMAAGVLTFTRSAPGDAVSCTAMSYFTPSDGLAHADRHVTIWIGRNSFKYVAPALIVASIRSMIDYLTPRVKRVIVMSIPPWVGEEFGTSVRPKLDACNAAIAAAFPEYWLDISAWLRTTEAATAAGITFTSDDLADIANGLTPRSLRSDSGHLNALGNIAIGKRVYQESQMRGWM
;
A
#
# COMPACT_ATOMS: atom_id res chain seq x y z
N MET A 1 5.67 56.55 1.43
CA MET A 1 6.10 55.84 0.23
C MET A 1 4.86 55.61 -0.60
N SER A 2 4.70 56.42 -1.64
CA SER A 2 3.50 56.50 -2.49
C SER A 2 3.38 55.29 -3.41
N ASP A 3 2.14 54.87 -3.73
CA ASP A 3 1.74 53.81 -4.67
C ASP A 3 2.47 53.80 -6.04
N ILE A 4 3.18 54.87 -6.40
CA ILE A 4 3.97 54.97 -7.63
C ILE A 4 5.30 54.20 -7.52
N GLU A 5 5.96 54.19 -6.37
CA GLU A 5 7.25 53.49 -6.18
C GLU A 5 7.06 51.97 -6.20
N SER A 6 5.95 51.47 -5.65
CA SER A 6 5.58 50.05 -5.68
C SER A 6 5.20 49.59 -7.09
N LEU A 7 4.52 50.43 -7.87
CA LEU A 7 4.23 50.15 -9.28
C LEU A 7 5.49 50.15 -10.16
N GLN A 8 6.46 51.04 -9.89
CA GLN A 8 7.75 51.04 -10.59
C GLN A 8 8.58 49.80 -10.26
N ALA A 9 8.62 49.39 -8.99
CA ALA A 9 9.29 48.16 -8.57
C ALA A 9 8.65 46.91 -9.20
N TYR A 10 7.32 46.85 -9.24
CA TYR A 10 6.59 45.74 -9.88
C TYR A 10 6.81 45.71 -11.40
N GLY A 11 6.84 46.88 -12.06
CA GLY A 11 7.19 46.99 -13.47
C GLY A 11 8.62 46.50 -13.78
N GLY A 12 9.57 46.80 -12.89
CA GLY A 12 10.95 46.30 -12.99
C GLY A 12 11.05 44.76 -12.89
N GLN A 13 10.32 44.16 -11.95
CA GLN A 13 10.29 42.69 -11.80
C GLN A 13 9.68 41.99 -13.01
N ILE A 14 8.66 42.58 -13.64
CA ILE A 14 8.06 42.03 -14.87
C ILE A 14 9.03 42.13 -16.04
N ALA A 15 9.78 43.24 -16.16
CA ALA A 15 10.79 43.40 -17.19
C ALA A 15 11.93 42.36 -17.05
N GLU A 16 12.43 42.14 -15.83
CA GLU A 16 13.45 41.14 -15.53
C GLU A 16 12.95 39.71 -15.80
N ALA A 17 11.70 39.40 -15.44
CA ALA A 17 11.08 38.12 -15.75
C ALA A 17 10.92 37.90 -17.27
N ALA A 18 10.56 38.93 -18.03
CA ALA A 18 10.45 38.87 -19.48
C ALA A 18 11.81 38.67 -20.17
N GLU A 19 12.87 39.32 -19.68
CA GLU A 19 14.24 39.11 -20.17
C GLU A 19 14.72 37.68 -19.88
N SER A 20 14.47 37.18 -18.66
CA SER A 20 14.85 35.81 -18.27
C SER A 20 14.10 34.74 -19.09
N ALA A 21 12.81 34.95 -19.34
CA ALA A 21 12.02 34.09 -20.22
C ALA A 21 12.55 34.09 -21.66
N THR A 22 12.93 35.27 -22.17
CA THR A 22 13.51 35.41 -23.53
C THR A 22 14.87 34.72 -23.64
N ALA A 23 15.74 34.87 -22.63
CA ALA A 23 17.04 34.20 -22.57
C ALA A 23 16.89 32.66 -22.49
N SER A 24 15.91 32.18 -21.73
CA SER A 24 15.61 30.74 -21.63
C SER A 24 15.09 30.18 -22.95
N ALA A 25 14.18 30.89 -23.62
CA ALA A 25 13.67 30.51 -24.94
C ALA A 25 14.78 30.44 -25.99
N LYS A 26 15.75 31.37 -25.95
CA LYS A 26 16.92 31.36 -26.85
C LYS A 26 17.79 30.12 -26.63
N LYS A 27 18.10 29.78 -25.37
CA LYS A 27 18.86 28.56 -25.04
C LYS A 27 18.14 27.28 -25.47
N GLN A 28 16.81 27.24 -25.29
CA GLN A 28 16.01 26.11 -25.75
C GLN A 28 16.02 25.99 -27.29
N HIS A 29 15.96 27.12 -27.99
CA HIS A 29 16.08 27.16 -29.44
C HIS A 29 17.46 26.64 -29.91
N GLU A 30 18.54 27.04 -29.24
CA GLU A 30 19.90 26.55 -29.50
C GLU A 30 20.05 25.05 -29.23
N TYR A 31 19.41 24.52 -28.17
CA TYR A 31 19.45 23.08 -27.86
C TYR A 31 18.76 22.23 -28.93
N VAL A 32 17.62 22.72 -29.42
CA VAL A 32 16.79 22.00 -30.41
C VAL A 32 17.36 22.15 -31.82
N ASN A 33 17.88 23.32 -32.20
CA ASN A 33 18.26 23.65 -33.58
C ASN A 33 19.79 23.77 -33.79
N GLY A 34 20.59 23.57 -32.74
CA GLY A 34 22.04 23.61 -32.85
C GLY A 34 22.62 22.43 -33.64
N ASP A 35 23.82 22.60 -34.16
CA ASP A 35 24.48 21.62 -35.02
C ASP A 35 25.02 20.39 -34.27
N ALA A 36 25.54 19.41 -35.01
CA ALA A 36 26.04 18.15 -34.47
C ALA A 36 27.34 18.24 -33.65
N SER A 37 27.91 19.43 -33.46
CA SER A 37 29.16 19.66 -32.73
C SER A 37 29.00 20.51 -31.47
N THR A 38 27.89 21.24 -31.39
CA THR A 38 27.65 22.26 -30.38
C THR A 38 27.16 21.69 -29.05
N ASP A 39 27.66 22.24 -27.94
CA ASP A 39 27.08 22.10 -26.60
C ASP A 39 26.48 23.43 -26.17
N VAL A 40 25.27 23.41 -25.62
CA VAL A 40 24.57 24.58 -25.10
C VAL A 40 24.89 24.75 -23.63
N LEU A 41 25.43 25.91 -23.25
CA LEU A 41 25.78 26.19 -21.86
C LEU A 41 24.53 26.55 -21.04
N THR A 42 24.15 25.64 -20.14
CA THR A 42 23.05 25.83 -19.19
C THR A 42 23.59 26.16 -17.79
N GLU A 43 22.72 26.56 -16.88
CA GLU A 43 23.04 26.77 -15.46
C GLU A 43 23.52 25.50 -14.74
N SER A 44 23.23 24.32 -15.29
CA SER A 44 23.68 23.02 -14.80
C SER A 44 24.92 22.49 -15.53
N GLY A 45 25.50 23.28 -16.45
CA GLY A 45 26.66 22.91 -17.27
C GLY A 45 26.33 22.76 -18.77
N PRO A 46 27.32 22.36 -19.59
CA PRO A 46 27.15 22.18 -21.03
C PRO A 46 26.29 20.95 -21.35
N VAL A 47 25.28 21.12 -22.20
CA VAL A 47 24.37 20.04 -22.64
C VAL A 47 24.45 19.92 -24.18
N PRO A 48 24.70 18.73 -24.74
CA PRO A 48 24.81 18.54 -26.19
C PRO A 48 23.47 18.77 -26.90
N THR A 49 23.50 19.42 -28.06
CA THR A 49 22.31 19.61 -28.91
C THR A 49 21.69 18.27 -29.32
N LEU A 50 20.43 18.30 -29.75
CA LEU A 50 19.76 17.09 -30.27
C LEU A 50 20.51 16.50 -31.48
N ALA A 51 21.08 17.34 -32.35
CA ALA A 51 21.86 16.88 -33.49
C ALA A 51 23.15 16.16 -33.06
N LYS A 52 23.85 16.67 -32.03
CA LYS A 52 25.06 16.04 -31.50
C LYS A 52 24.77 14.72 -30.82
N GLN A 53 23.65 14.63 -30.10
CA GLN A 53 23.16 13.38 -29.52
C GLN A 53 22.85 12.34 -30.60
N ALA A 54 22.21 12.73 -31.69
CA ALA A 54 21.90 11.85 -32.81
C ALA A 54 23.17 11.30 -33.50
N VAL A 55 24.17 12.15 -33.77
CA VAL A 55 25.45 11.71 -34.36
C VAL A 55 26.21 10.77 -33.41
N THR A 56 26.22 11.06 -32.11
CA THR A 56 26.83 10.19 -31.10
C THR A 56 26.13 8.84 -31.01
N ALA A 57 24.80 8.81 -31.15
CA ALA A 57 24.03 7.57 -31.21
C ALA A 57 24.33 6.77 -32.49
N GLN A 58 24.45 7.45 -33.63
CA GLN A 58 24.75 6.82 -34.92
C GLN A 58 26.17 6.22 -35.00
N SER A 59 27.17 6.86 -34.39
CA SER A 59 28.53 6.29 -34.33
C SER A 59 28.55 5.00 -33.51
N LYS A 60 27.81 4.95 -32.39
CA LYS A 60 27.65 3.74 -31.57
C LYS A 60 26.97 2.60 -32.35
N VAL A 61 25.93 2.89 -33.13
CA VAL A 61 25.28 1.91 -34.01
C VAL A 61 26.25 1.40 -35.09
N THR A 62 27.12 2.26 -35.62
CA THR A 62 28.10 1.88 -36.64
C THR A 62 29.20 0.97 -36.08
N GLU A 63 29.63 1.17 -34.83
CA GLU A 63 30.55 0.25 -34.17
C GLU A 63 29.92 -1.12 -33.93
N VAL A 64 28.66 -1.16 -33.46
CA VAL A 64 27.92 -2.42 -33.30
C VAL A 64 27.77 -3.17 -34.63
N LEU A 65 27.55 -2.46 -35.73
CA LEU A 65 27.47 -3.06 -37.06
C LEU A 65 28.81 -3.59 -37.59
N LYS A 66 29.95 -3.02 -37.17
CA LYS A 66 31.28 -3.56 -37.48
C LYS A 66 31.54 -4.88 -36.74
N ASP A 67 31.11 -4.97 -35.48
CA ASP A 67 31.18 -6.21 -34.70
C ASP A 67 30.29 -7.31 -35.30
N VAL A 68 29.09 -6.95 -35.75
CA VAL A 68 28.19 -7.88 -36.44
C VAL A 68 28.75 -8.32 -37.80
N ALA A 69 29.40 -7.41 -38.55
CA ALA A 69 30.06 -7.75 -39.81
C ALA A 69 31.30 -8.66 -39.62
N ALA A 70 32.06 -8.49 -38.52
CA ALA A 70 33.15 -9.38 -38.14
C ALA A 70 32.64 -10.79 -37.76
N GLN A 71 31.47 -10.88 -37.11
CA GLN A 71 30.83 -12.15 -36.80
C GLN A 71 30.28 -12.88 -38.04
N LEU A 72 29.87 -12.15 -39.08
CA LEU A 72 29.30 -12.71 -40.31
C LEU A 72 30.35 -13.15 -41.35
N ALA A 73 31.62 -12.77 -41.20
CA ALA A 73 32.69 -13.07 -42.18
C ALA A 73 33.26 -14.51 -42.09
N THR A 74 32.76 -15.38 -41.21
CA THR A 74 33.32 -16.74 -41.00
C THR A 74 32.33 -17.85 -41.39
N ALA A 75 32.10 -18.00 -42.69
CA ALA A 75 31.44 -19.18 -43.23
C ALA A 75 32.43 -20.38 -43.21
N ALA A 76 32.43 -21.10 -42.09
CA ALA A 76 33.19 -22.32 -41.78
C ALA A 76 34.72 -22.17 -41.52
N PRO A 77 35.26 -22.79 -40.46
CA PRO A 77 36.70 -22.83 -40.19
C PRO A 77 37.44 -23.76 -41.17
N TYR A 78 38.67 -23.39 -41.52
CA TYR A 78 39.59 -24.20 -42.32
C TYR A 78 40.09 -25.42 -41.53
N ASP A 79 40.50 -26.48 -42.23
CA ASP A 79 40.96 -27.71 -41.58
C ASP A 79 42.45 -27.63 -41.16
N SER A 80 43.23 -26.69 -41.71
CA SER A 80 44.59 -26.40 -41.25
C SER A 80 45.00 -24.93 -41.36
N VAL A 81 46.10 -24.56 -40.68
CA VAL A 81 46.68 -23.20 -40.73
C VAL A 81 47.23 -22.89 -42.12
N GLU A 82 47.78 -23.88 -42.83
CA GLU A 82 48.28 -23.71 -44.19
C GLU A 82 47.16 -23.37 -45.17
N GLU A 83 46.00 -24.03 -45.06
CA GLU A 83 44.82 -23.72 -45.89
C GLU A 83 44.28 -22.32 -45.60
N GLY A 84 44.20 -21.96 -44.32
CA GLY A 84 43.74 -20.64 -43.90
C GLY A 84 44.67 -19.52 -44.38
N LEU A 85 46.00 -19.72 -44.36
CA LEU A 85 46.98 -18.76 -44.89
C LEU A 85 46.91 -18.63 -46.41
N ALA A 86 46.67 -19.73 -47.12
CA ALA A 86 46.57 -19.72 -48.58
C ALA A 86 45.30 -19.02 -49.08
N ALA A 87 44.19 -19.17 -48.34
CA ALA A 87 42.90 -18.60 -48.70
C ALA A 87 42.67 -17.17 -48.18
N THR A 88 43.50 -16.70 -47.24
CA THR A 88 43.29 -15.41 -46.55
C THR A 88 44.35 -14.39 -46.96
N PRO A 89 43.98 -13.25 -47.55
CA PRO A 89 44.92 -12.19 -47.91
C PRO A 89 45.70 -11.67 -46.70
N ASN A 90 46.87 -11.07 -46.94
CA ASN A 90 47.67 -10.41 -45.91
C ASN A 90 46.86 -9.34 -45.17
N GLY A 91 46.89 -9.36 -43.83
CA GLY A 91 46.07 -8.54 -42.95
C GLY A 91 44.68 -9.10 -42.65
N GLY A 92 44.27 -10.17 -43.34
CA GLY A 92 42.99 -10.84 -43.11
C GLY A 92 43.05 -11.83 -41.95
N ALA A 93 41.93 -11.95 -41.22
CA ALA A 93 41.74 -12.93 -40.17
C ALA A 93 41.10 -14.22 -40.72
N PHE A 94 41.51 -15.35 -40.17
CA PHE A 94 40.95 -16.66 -40.47
C PHE A 94 40.90 -17.55 -39.23
N THR A 95 40.10 -18.62 -39.31
CA THR A 95 39.95 -19.56 -38.20
C THR A 95 40.21 -20.98 -38.67
N VAL A 96 40.87 -21.75 -37.82
CA VAL A 96 41.21 -23.16 -38.07
C VAL A 96 40.54 -24.01 -37.01
N ARG A 97 40.01 -25.17 -37.39
CA ARG A 97 39.49 -26.15 -36.41
C ARG A 97 40.61 -26.59 -35.49
N SER A 98 40.40 -26.46 -34.19
CA SER A 98 41.39 -26.92 -33.22
C SER A 98 41.23 -28.42 -32.99
N SER A 99 42.36 -29.11 -32.78
CA SER A 99 42.39 -30.51 -32.36
C SER A 99 42.25 -30.68 -30.83
N ASP A 100 42.28 -29.58 -30.08
CA ASP A 100 42.09 -29.58 -28.63
C ASP A 100 40.60 -29.64 -28.28
N GLU A 101 40.18 -30.62 -27.48
CA GLU A 101 38.78 -30.79 -27.08
C GLU A 101 38.20 -29.60 -26.30
N SER A 102 39.04 -28.73 -25.73
CA SER A 102 38.65 -27.52 -25.00
C SER A 102 38.48 -26.28 -25.90
N VAL A 103 38.92 -26.34 -27.16
CA VAL A 103 38.92 -25.20 -28.11
C VAL A 103 38.21 -25.61 -29.41
N TYR A 104 37.17 -24.90 -29.82
CA TYR A 104 36.45 -25.16 -31.08
C TYR A 104 37.28 -24.75 -32.30
N ARG A 105 37.89 -23.56 -32.22
CA ARG A 105 38.69 -22.98 -33.31
C ARG A 105 39.72 -22.01 -32.75
N SER A 106 40.89 -21.98 -33.37
CA SER A 106 41.93 -20.99 -33.10
C SER A 106 41.89 -19.94 -34.21
N ALA A 107 41.90 -18.67 -33.83
CA ALA A 107 41.91 -17.55 -34.75
C ALA A 107 43.34 -17.08 -35.00
N TYR A 108 43.61 -16.75 -36.25
CA TYR A 108 44.88 -16.26 -36.72
C TYR A 108 44.68 -15.05 -37.63
N VAL A 109 45.65 -14.15 -37.63
CA VAL A 109 45.78 -13.12 -38.65
C VAL A 109 46.95 -13.48 -39.56
N ASN A 110 46.72 -13.48 -40.88
CA ASN A 110 47.80 -13.62 -41.83
C ASN A 110 48.64 -12.34 -41.82
N ARG A 111 49.85 -12.39 -41.26
CA ARG A 111 50.84 -11.31 -41.33
C ARG A 111 51.98 -11.73 -42.24
N ASN A 112 51.95 -11.24 -43.48
CA ASN A 112 52.94 -11.49 -44.53
C ASN A 112 53.21 -12.99 -44.78
N GLY A 113 52.17 -13.82 -44.83
CA GLY A 113 52.27 -15.26 -45.05
C GLY A 113 52.56 -16.06 -43.77
N VAL A 114 52.55 -15.42 -42.60
CA VAL A 114 52.73 -16.06 -41.30
C VAL A 114 51.43 -15.97 -40.51
N ALA A 115 50.95 -17.10 -40.00
CA ALA A 115 49.77 -17.15 -39.14
C ALA A 115 50.15 -16.69 -37.74
N VAL A 116 49.69 -15.52 -37.34
CA VAL A 116 49.89 -14.99 -35.99
C VAL A 116 48.63 -15.28 -35.16
N PRO A 117 48.74 -15.99 -34.01
CA PRO A 117 47.60 -16.26 -33.15
C PRO A 117 46.93 -14.96 -32.67
N ASP A 118 45.61 -14.90 -32.75
CA ASP A 118 44.80 -13.72 -32.42
C ASP A 118 43.64 -14.04 -31.46
N GLY A 119 43.57 -15.29 -30.98
CA GLY A 119 42.62 -15.73 -29.96
C GLY A 119 42.18 -17.18 -30.13
N GLU A 120 41.60 -17.75 -29.09
CA GLU A 120 41.03 -19.10 -29.11
C GLU A 120 39.55 -19.03 -28.72
N TYR A 121 38.73 -19.80 -29.43
CA TYR A 121 37.30 -19.91 -29.14
C TYR A 121 37.03 -21.25 -28.45
N PRO A 122 36.50 -21.27 -27.22
CA PRO A 122 36.28 -22.51 -26.48
C PRO A 122 35.25 -23.42 -27.17
N SER A 123 35.40 -24.74 -26.97
CA SER A 123 34.48 -25.75 -27.49
C SER A 123 33.12 -25.71 -26.79
N ALA A 124 32.07 -26.24 -27.44
CA ALA A 124 30.77 -26.39 -26.80
C ALA A 124 30.85 -27.20 -25.49
N LYS A 125 31.82 -28.12 -25.40
CA LYS A 125 32.15 -28.86 -24.18
C LYS A 125 32.78 -27.97 -23.10
N ALA A 126 33.76 -27.14 -23.45
CA ALA A 126 34.37 -26.18 -22.50
C ALA A 126 33.38 -25.11 -22.00
N ILE A 127 32.45 -24.66 -22.86
CA ILE A 127 31.39 -23.71 -22.48
C ILE A 127 30.35 -24.39 -21.56
N SER A 128 30.04 -25.67 -21.80
CA SER A 128 29.19 -26.49 -20.92
C SER A 128 29.85 -26.71 -19.55
N ASP A 129 31.16 -26.99 -19.54
CA ASP A 129 31.91 -27.25 -18.32
C ASP A 129 32.11 -25.97 -17.46
N LEU A 130 31.99 -24.77 -18.06
CA LEU A 130 31.97 -23.47 -17.37
C LEU A 130 30.58 -23.02 -16.89
N GLY A 131 29.51 -23.75 -17.20
CA GLY A 131 28.14 -23.44 -16.74
C GLY A 131 27.48 -22.19 -17.35
N ILE A 132 28.05 -21.63 -18.42
CA ILE A 132 27.53 -20.42 -19.09
C ILE A 132 26.64 -20.77 -20.31
N GLY A 133 26.66 -22.02 -20.78
CA GLY A 133 25.97 -22.45 -22.00
C GLY A 133 24.52 -22.89 -21.79
N THR A 134 23.59 -21.93 -21.69
CA THR A 134 22.25 -21.91 -22.35
C THR A 134 21.40 -20.75 -21.80
N MET A 135 21.77 -19.51 -22.15
CA MET A 135 20.75 -18.46 -22.29
C MET A 135 20.18 -18.58 -23.70
N ASP A 136 19.06 -19.30 -23.81
CA ASP A 136 18.24 -19.35 -25.01
C ASP A 136 17.81 -17.92 -25.37
N ALA A 137 17.97 -17.52 -26.64
CA ALA A 137 17.50 -16.22 -27.10
C ALA A 137 15.98 -16.06 -26.93
N ASP A 138 15.24 -17.17 -26.85
CA ASP A 138 13.81 -17.22 -26.56
C ASP A 138 13.49 -17.10 -25.06
N ALA A 139 14.49 -17.19 -24.17
CA ALA A 139 14.34 -16.91 -22.74
C ALA A 139 14.28 -15.39 -22.43
N ASN A 140 14.55 -14.53 -23.42
CA ASN A 140 14.44 -13.08 -23.24
C ASN A 140 13.01 -12.58 -23.02
N ASP A 141 11.99 -13.42 -23.28
CA ASP A 141 10.59 -13.14 -22.97
C ASP A 141 10.02 -14.00 -21.84
N MET A 142 10.88 -14.67 -21.06
CA MET A 142 10.49 -15.43 -19.89
C MET A 142 10.26 -14.50 -18.69
N SER A 143 9.13 -14.64 -18.02
CA SER A 143 8.84 -13.90 -16.77
C SER A 143 9.37 -14.63 -15.55
N PHE A 144 9.21 -15.96 -15.51
CA PHE A 144 9.77 -16.83 -14.48
C PHE A 144 9.83 -18.28 -14.96
N ALA A 145 10.77 -19.04 -14.42
CA ALA A 145 10.86 -20.49 -14.58
C ALA A 145 11.28 -21.13 -13.26
N VAL A 146 10.76 -22.33 -12.99
CA VAL A 146 11.19 -23.14 -11.85
C VAL A 146 12.22 -24.14 -12.34
N GLY A 147 13.43 -24.13 -11.77
CA GLY A 147 14.51 -25.05 -12.13
C GLY A 147 15.13 -25.75 -10.92
N ASP A 148 15.97 -26.75 -11.20
CA ASP A 148 16.76 -27.43 -10.17
C ASP A 148 18.06 -26.67 -9.84
N GLU A 149 18.83 -27.17 -8.87
CA GLU A 149 20.11 -26.59 -8.44
C GLU A 149 21.17 -26.54 -9.56
N ALA A 150 20.99 -27.34 -10.62
CA ALA A 150 21.81 -27.34 -11.83
C ALA A 150 21.27 -26.40 -12.92
N MET A 151 20.31 -25.53 -12.58
CA MET A 151 19.65 -24.55 -13.46
C MET A 151 18.87 -25.19 -14.62
N LYS A 152 18.52 -26.49 -14.54
CA LYS A 152 17.62 -27.09 -15.54
C LYS A 152 16.20 -26.65 -15.26
N SER A 153 15.62 -25.94 -16.22
CA SER A 153 14.26 -25.41 -16.10
C SER A 153 13.22 -26.52 -16.30
N SER A 154 12.30 -26.65 -15.35
CA SER A 154 11.13 -27.54 -15.41
C SER A 154 10.13 -27.05 -16.47
N TRP A 155 9.08 -27.83 -16.75
CA TRP A 155 8.01 -27.42 -17.69
C TRP A 155 7.13 -26.28 -17.15
N MET A 156 7.26 -25.93 -15.85
CA MET A 156 6.55 -24.81 -15.24
C MET A 156 7.29 -23.50 -15.52
N GLN A 157 6.94 -22.88 -16.65
CA GLN A 157 7.53 -21.63 -17.13
C GLN A 157 6.45 -20.76 -17.76
N ALA A 158 6.55 -19.44 -17.58
CA ALA A 158 5.64 -18.49 -18.21
C ALA A 158 6.41 -17.38 -18.95
N ASP A 159 5.87 -16.95 -20.08
CA ASP A 159 6.34 -15.76 -20.79
C ASP A 159 5.89 -14.47 -20.09
N ARG A 160 6.37 -13.29 -20.54
CA ARG A 160 6.00 -11.96 -20.00
C ARG A 160 4.52 -11.62 -20.07
N ARG A 161 3.72 -12.39 -20.81
CA ARG A 161 2.26 -12.25 -20.90
C ARG A 161 1.54 -13.26 -20.00
N GLY A 162 2.28 -14.09 -19.25
CA GLY A 162 1.77 -15.12 -18.38
C GLY A 162 1.32 -16.40 -19.11
N LEU A 163 1.69 -16.58 -20.38
CA LEU A 163 1.34 -17.77 -21.15
C LEU A 163 2.43 -18.85 -21.06
N PRO A 164 2.12 -20.15 -21.22
CA PRO A 164 3.13 -21.19 -21.25
C PRO A 164 4.17 -20.93 -22.33
N THR A 165 5.46 -21.08 -22.00
CA THR A 165 6.54 -20.95 -22.98
C THR A 165 6.43 -22.07 -24.03
N ARG A 166 7.05 -21.89 -25.21
CA ARG A 166 7.10 -22.96 -26.22
C ARG A 166 7.78 -24.22 -25.70
N TYR A 167 8.77 -24.07 -24.81
CA TYR A 167 9.39 -25.20 -24.12
C TYR A 167 8.40 -25.91 -23.19
N ALA A 168 7.65 -25.17 -22.37
CA ALA A 168 6.57 -25.73 -21.56
C ALA A 168 5.54 -26.47 -22.42
N ALA A 169 5.10 -25.86 -23.53
CA ALA A 169 4.17 -26.46 -24.48
C ALA A 169 4.72 -27.75 -25.13
N LYS A 170 6.01 -27.78 -25.47
CA LYS A 170 6.68 -28.96 -26.04
C LYS A 170 6.82 -30.09 -25.01
N CYS A 171 7.18 -29.77 -23.77
CA CYS A 171 7.28 -30.74 -22.68
C CYS A 171 5.90 -31.32 -22.33
N MET A 172 4.85 -30.49 -22.32
CA MET A 172 3.47 -30.94 -22.15
C MET A 172 3.02 -31.81 -23.34
N GLY A 173 3.29 -31.40 -24.58
CA GLY A 173 2.94 -32.15 -25.79
C GLY A 173 3.65 -33.51 -25.90
N ALA A 174 4.88 -33.62 -25.41
CA ALA A 174 5.62 -34.89 -25.35
C ALA A 174 5.08 -35.88 -24.31
N LYS A 175 4.16 -35.44 -23.43
CA LYS A 175 3.52 -36.25 -22.38
C LYS A 175 2.00 -36.38 -22.54
N MET A 176 1.40 -35.60 -23.44
CA MET A 176 0.01 -35.75 -23.86
C MET A 176 -0.10 -36.70 -25.07
N LEU A 177 0.50 -37.89 -24.95
CA LEU A 177 0.28 -38.98 -25.89
C LEU A 177 -0.94 -39.80 -25.44
N PRO A 178 -1.74 -40.38 -26.36
CA PRO A 178 -2.89 -41.21 -26.02
C PRO A 178 -2.54 -42.37 -25.05
N GLU A 179 -1.33 -42.93 -25.17
CA GLU A 179 -0.82 -43.97 -24.28
C GLU A 179 -0.51 -43.51 -22.84
N ASP A 180 -0.26 -42.22 -22.61
CA ASP A 180 0.15 -41.66 -21.32
C ASP A 180 -1.02 -40.98 -20.56
N ALA A 181 -2.17 -40.79 -21.21
CA ALA A 181 -3.36 -40.14 -20.64
C ALA A 181 -4.65 -40.95 -20.92
N PRO A 182 -4.81 -42.15 -20.32
CA PRO A 182 -5.91 -43.07 -20.62
C PRO A 182 -7.32 -42.51 -20.30
N ALA A 183 -7.41 -41.45 -19.49
CA ALA A 183 -8.66 -40.76 -19.17
C ALA A 183 -9.24 -39.90 -20.31
N LEU A 184 -8.49 -39.68 -21.40
CA LEU A 184 -8.96 -38.92 -22.57
C LEU A 184 -9.66 -39.78 -23.63
N ILE A 185 -9.89 -41.08 -23.35
CA ILE A 185 -10.77 -41.89 -24.20
C ILE A 185 -12.21 -41.45 -23.98
N GLU A 186 -12.87 -41.12 -25.08
CA GLU A 186 -14.25 -40.66 -25.17
C GLU A 186 -15.20 -41.59 -24.37
N GLY A 187 -15.85 -41.04 -23.33
CA GLY A 187 -16.93 -41.73 -22.61
C GLY A 187 -16.67 -42.12 -21.15
N ALA A 188 -15.67 -41.57 -20.45
CA ALA A 188 -15.54 -41.79 -19.01
C ALA A 188 -16.81 -41.32 -18.25
N SER A 189 -17.59 -42.26 -17.74
CA SER A 189 -18.80 -41.96 -16.98
C SER A 189 -18.46 -41.29 -15.64
N LYS A 190 -19.38 -40.47 -15.12
CA LYS A 190 -19.23 -39.72 -13.86
C LYS A 190 -18.82 -40.61 -12.66
N ALA A 191 -19.14 -41.90 -12.71
CA ALA A 191 -18.74 -42.88 -11.69
C ALA A 191 -17.23 -43.21 -11.74
N ALA A 192 -16.64 -43.33 -12.93
CA ALA A 192 -15.21 -43.64 -13.09
C ALA A 192 -14.32 -42.47 -12.63
N VAL A 193 -14.79 -41.23 -12.78
CA VAL A 193 -14.10 -40.02 -12.29
C VAL A 193 -14.06 -39.98 -10.76
N ILE A 194 -15.16 -40.38 -10.11
CA ILE A 194 -15.24 -40.47 -8.64
C ILE A 194 -14.39 -41.62 -8.10
N GLU A 195 -14.39 -42.77 -8.77
CA GLU A 195 -13.61 -43.96 -8.38
C GLU A 195 -12.09 -43.75 -8.56
N ALA A 196 -11.67 -42.89 -9.49
CA ALA A 196 -10.29 -42.44 -9.67
C ALA A 196 -9.81 -41.39 -8.63
N GLY A 197 -10.64 -41.06 -7.63
CA GLY A 197 -10.27 -40.16 -6.53
C GLY A 197 -10.58 -38.69 -6.73
N PHE A 198 -11.22 -38.29 -7.84
CA PHE A 198 -11.75 -36.94 -8.00
C PHE A 198 -13.10 -36.83 -7.27
N GLY A 199 -13.03 -36.80 -5.94
CA GLY A 199 -14.18 -36.57 -5.06
C GLY A 199 -14.84 -35.22 -5.32
N THR A 200 -16.11 -35.13 -4.93
CA THR A 200 -16.95 -33.93 -5.03
C THR A 200 -16.20 -32.67 -4.60
N PHE A 201 -15.99 -31.75 -5.54
CA PHE A 201 -15.45 -30.42 -5.29
C PHE A 201 -16.22 -29.75 -4.15
N ASP A 202 -15.48 -29.38 -3.11
CA ASP A 202 -15.96 -28.50 -2.05
C ASP A 202 -16.47 -27.20 -2.69
N ALA A 203 -17.64 -26.73 -2.27
CA ALA A 203 -18.25 -25.51 -2.80
C ALA A 203 -17.37 -24.27 -2.55
N ASP A 204 -16.46 -24.34 -1.57
CA ASP A 204 -15.46 -23.31 -1.26
C ASP A 204 -14.26 -23.29 -2.23
N ALA A 205 -14.10 -24.32 -3.08
CA ALA A 205 -13.04 -24.38 -4.09
C ALA A 205 -13.32 -23.53 -5.34
N ASN A 206 -14.47 -22.85 -5.41
CA ASN A 206 -14.90 -22.11 -6.60
C ASN A 206 -14.07 -20.85 -6.92
N ASP A 207 -13.16 -20.44 -6.04
CA ASP A 207 -12.31 -19.25 -6.22
C ASP A 207 -10.80 -19.55 -6.26
N MET A 208 -10.36 -20.81 -6.33
CA MET A 208 -8.94 -21.15 -6.45
C MET A 208 -8.41 -20.95 -7.88
N SER A 209 -7.23 -20.32 -7.99
CA SER A 209 -6.49 -20.12 -9.25
C SER A 209 -5.34 -21.11 -9.41
N PHE A 210 -4.65 -21.40 -8.32
CA PHE A 210 -3.44 -22.22 -8.32
C PHE A 210 -3.23 -22.86 -6.96
N SER A 211 -2.84 -24.14 -6.91
CA SER A 211 -2.40 -24.85 -5.71
C SER A 211 -1.37 -25.89 -6.10
N LEU A 212 -0.29 -26.03 -5.34
CA LEU A 212 0.62 -27.17 -5.47
C LEU A 212 0.20 -28.26 -4.48
N ALA A 213 -0.01 -29.48 -4.97
CA ALA A 213 -0.32 -30.64 -4.15
C ALA A 213 0.71 -31.75 -4.35
N ASP A 214 0.85 -32.63 -3.36
CA ASP A 214 1.69 -33.82 -3.48
C ASP A 214 1.00 -34.95 -4.28
N SER A 215 1.68 -36.09 -4.42
CA SER A 215 1.17 -37.27 -5.13
C SER A 215 -0.08 -37.90 -4.51
N GLU A 216 -0.43 -37.50 -3.28
CA GLU A 216 -1.63 -37.93 -2.56
C GLU A 216 -2.73 -36.85 -2.59
N PHE A 217 -2.58 -35.80 -3.41
CA PHE A 217 -3.47 -34.65 -3.53
C PHE A 217 -3.57 -33.77 -2.28
N THR A 218 -2.60 -33.84 -1.37
CA THR A 218 -2.54 -32.95 -0.21
C THR A 218 -2.05 -31.57 -0.64
N GLN A 219 -2.89 -30.55 -0.46
CA GLN A 219 -2.61 -29.17 -0.87
C GLN A 219 -1.55 -28.51 0.03
N SER A 220 -0.49 -27.97 -0.58
CA SER A 220 0.58 -27.24 0.09
C SER A 220 0.22 -25.78 0.37
N ASP A 221 0.97 -25.06 1.20
CA ASP A 221 0.70 -23.64 1.49
C ASP A 221 0.96 -22.69 0.30
N LEU A 222 1.37 -23.22 -0.87
CA LEU A 222 1.53 -22.45 -2.12
C LEU A 222 0.24 -22.52 -2.93
N GLU A 223 -0.78 -21.79 -2.46
CA GLU A 223 -2.11 -21.75 -3.04
C GLU A 223 -2.67 -20.33 -3.11
N LEU A 224 -3.24 -19.97 -4.26
CA LEU A 224 -3.76 -18.64 -4.57
C LEU A 224 -5.19 -18.70 -5.11
N ASP A 225 -5.97 -17.67 -4.80
CA ASP A 225 -7.28 -17.39 -5.39
C ASP A 225 -7.17 -16.76 -6.79
N ARG A 226 -8.30 -16.63 -7.49
CA ARG A 226 -8.40 -16.03 -8.85
C ARG A 226 -7.90 -14.59 -8.94
N GLN A 227 -7.71 -13.90 -7.82
CA GLN A 227 -7.16 -12.55 -7.75
C GLN A 227 -5.68 -12.55 -7.35
N GLY A 228 -5.04 -13.72 -7.26
CA GLY A 228 -3.62 -13.87 -6.95
C GLY A 228 -3.28 -13.72 -5.46
N ARG A 229 -4.26 -13.87 -4.57
CA ARG A 229 -4.07 -13.75 -3.11
C ARG A 229 -3.99 -15.14 -2.47
N PHE A 230 -3.26 -15.28 -1.36
CA PHE A 230 -3.28 -16.53 -0.59
C PHE A 230 -4.72 -16.89 -0.17
N THR A 231 -5.09 -18.16 -0.35
CA THR A 231 -6.42 -18.62 0.05
C THR A 231 -6.55 -18.62 1.58
N GLN A 232 -7.80 -18.67 2.06
CA GLN A 232 -8.05 -18.68 3.51
C GLN A 232 -7.41 -19.89 4.20
N ARG A 233 -7.27 -21.03 3.51
CA ARG A 233 -6.58 -22.23 4.01
C ARG A 233 -5.09 -21.96 4.25
N VAL A 234 -4.40 -21.35 3.29
CA VAL A 234 -2.98 -20.95 3.43
C VAL A 234 -2.81 -19.93 4.54
N ILE A 235 -3.66 -18.91 4.58
CA ILE A 235 -3.66 -17.90 5.65
C ILE A 235 -3.81 -18.60 7.01
N ASN A 236 -4.74 -19.56 7.12
CA ASN A 236 -5.00 -20.29 8.36
C ASN A 236 -3.83 -21.20 8.78
N SER A 237 -3.19 -21.86 7.82
CA SER A 237 -2.01 -22.71 8.01
C SER A 237 -0.79 -21.91 8.47
N ILE A 238 -0.48 -20.80 7.78
CA ILE A 238 0.61 -19.89 8.14
C ILE A 238 0.38 -19.33 9.53
N ALA A 239 -0.80 -18.75 9.79
CA ALA A 239 -1.06 -18.13 11.08
C ALA A 239 -0.99 -19.14 12.24
N LYS A 240 -1.48 -20.38 12.06
CA LYS A 240 -1.26 -21.47 13.04
C LYS A 240 0.23 -21.73 13.31
N ARG A 241 1.08 -21.72 12.28
CA ARG A 241 2.52 -21.97 12.38
C ARG A 241 3.29 -20.83 13.07
N ILE A 242 2.83 -19.58 12.92
CA ILE A 242 3.42 -18.40 13.60
C ILE A 242 2.73 -18.08 14.94
N GLY A 243 1.92 -18.98 15.48
CA GLY A 243 1.26 -18.83 16.78
C GLY A 243 0.11 -17.82 16.79
N ILE A 244 -0.39 -17.43 15.63
CA ILE A 244 -1.59 -16.61 15.46
C ILE A 244 -2.80 -17.54 15.38
N SER A 245 -3.73 -17.44 16.33
CA SER A 245 -4.98 -18.20 16.27
C SER A 245 -5.80 -17.78 15.04
N THR A 246 -6.02 -18.73 14.12
CA THR A 246 -6.93 -18.60 12.96
C THR A 246 -8.29 -19.21 13.22
N VAL A 247 -8.61 -19.47 14.49
CA VAL A 247 -10.01 -19.57 14.88
C VAL A 247 -10.62 -18.24 14.53
N VAL A 248 -11.26 -18.19 13.35
CA VAL A 248 -12.21 -17.17 12.99
C VAL A 248 -13.24 -17.22 14.10
N PRO A 249 -13.25 -16.26 15.05
CA PRO A 249 -14.39 -16.17 15.94
C PRO A 249 -15.60 -15.87 15.05
N PRO A 250 -16.79 -16.42 15.37
CA PRO A 250 -17.97 -16.29 14.53
C PRO A 250 -18.11 -14.84 14.10
N PHE A 251 -18.03 -14.61 12.78
CA PHE A 251 -17.91 -13.27 12.24
C PHE A 251 -19.17 -12.46 12.56
N PRO A 252 -19.02 -11.16 12.80
CA PRO A 252 -17.76 -10.44 12.98
C PRO A 252 -17.08 -10.75 14.31
N LEU A 253 -15.75 -10.55 14.38
CA LEU A 253 -15.00 -10.54 15.63
C LEU A 253 -15.81 -9.79 16.68
N ALA A 254 -16.31 -10.53 17.66
CA ALA A 254 -17.36 -10.08 18.54
C ALA A 254 -16.77 -9.07 19.56
N ALA A 255 -16.52 -7.85 19.10
CA ALA A 255 -16.05 -6.71 19.89
C ALA A 255 -16.33 -5.38 19.16
N TRP A 256 -16.39 -4.31 19.94
CA TRP A 256 -16.73 -2.96 19.52
C TRP A 256 -15.54 -2.02 19.67
N ALA A 257 -15.45 -0.98 18.85
CA ALA A 257 -14.52 0.12 19.01
C ALA A 257 -15.27 1.46 18.98
N CYS A 258 -15.11 2.24 20.04
CA CYS A 258 -15.79 3.53 20.21
C CYS A 258 -14.76 4.66 20.10
N TRP A 259 -14.83 5.45 19.03
CA TRP A 259 -13.90 6.56 18.80
C TRP A 259 -14.59 7.90 19.01
N GLY A 260 -14.03 8.73 19.90
CA GLY A 260 -14.57 10.05 20.15
C GLY A 260 -13.76 10.90 21.13
N ASP A 261 -14.42 11.91 21.67
CA ASP A 261 -13.87 12.85 22.65
C ASP A 261 -14.23 12.46 24.11
N SER A 262 -14.38 13.45 25.01
CA SER A 262 -14.77 13.25 26.41
C SER A 262 -16.13 12.56 26.54
N LEU A 263 -17.06 12.77 25.61
CA LEU A 263 -18.36 12.10 25.64
C LEU A 263 -18.23 10.58 25.44
N THR A 264 -17.21 10.14 24.68
CA THR A 264 -16.90 8.72 24.54
C THR A 264 -16.12 8.18 25.73
N ALA A 265 -15.24 8.99 26.32
CA ALA A 265 -14.50 8.62 27.53
C ALA A 265 -15.40 8.37 28.75
N GLY A 266 -16.60 8.97 28.80
CA GLY A 266 -17.50 9.01 29.96
C GLY A 266 -18.10 7.69 30.46
N GLY A 267 -18.04 6.60 29.70
CA GLY A 267 -18.33 5.25 30.21
C GLY A 267 -19.40 4.43 29.47
N TRP A 268 -20.16 5.01 28.54
CA TRP A 268 -21.14 4.25 27.74
C TRP A 268 -20.55 3.08 26.94
N PRO A 269 -19.26 3.07 26.48
CA PRO A 269 -18.68 1.88 25.87
C PRO A 269 -18.67 0.68 26.82
N THR A 270 -18.46 0.90 28.12
CA THR A 270 -18.50 -0.16 29.14
C THR A 270 -19.91 -0.72 29.30
N THR A 271 -20.93 0.14 29.30
CA THR A 271 -22.33 -0.31 29.30
C THR A 271 -22.66 -1.12 28.05
N LEU A 272 -22.24 -0.64 26.88
CA LEU A 272 -22.43 -1.35 25.63
C LEU A 272 -21.79 -2.75 25.69
N ALA A 273 -20.54 -2.83 26.15
CA ALA A 273 -19.81 -4.10 26.29
C ALA A 273 -20.58 -5.12 27.16
N ALA A 274 -21.14 -4.66 28.28
CA ALA A 274 -21.92 -5.50 29.17
C ALA A 274 -23.23 -6.00 28.54
N LEU A 275 -23.89 -5.19 27.71
CA LEU A 275 -25.16 -5.54 27.06
C LEU A 275 -24.97 -6.50 25.89
N CYS A 276 -23.93 -6.30 25.08
CA CYS A 276 -23.63 -7.19 23.96
C CYS A 276 -22.90 -8.47 24.37
N GLY A 277 -22.31 -8.50 25.57
CA GLY A 277 -21.42 -9.59 25.99
C GLY A 277 -20.09 -9.60 25.23
N LEU A 278 -19.74 -8.47 24.58
CA LEU A 278 -18.56 -8.31 23.72
C LEU A 278 -17.64 -7.23 24.30
N PRO A 279 -16.31 -7.35 24.20
CA PRO A 279 -15.42 -6.26 24.58
C PRO A 279 -15.73 -4.99 23.79
N ALA A 280 -15.75 -3.82 24.43
CA ALA A 280 -15.80 -2.54 23.74
C ALA A 280 -14.56 -1.71 24.07
N TYR A 281 -13.75 -1.43 23.06
CA TYR A 281 -12.61 -0.52 23.17
C TYR A 281 -13.12 0.91 23.36
N ASN A 282 -12.76 1.54 24.48
CA ASN A 282 -13.01 2.95 24.73
C ASN A 282 -11.84 3.78 24.19
N GLY A 283 -11.98 4.22 22.94
CA GLY A 283 -11.06 5.14 22.30
C GLY A 283 -11.39 6.60 22.56
N GLY A 284 -12.09 6.97 23.63
CA GLY A 284 -12.41 8.37 23.96
C GLY A 284 -11.23 9.13 24.57
N TRP A 285 -11.05 10.42 24.20
CA TRP A 285 -10.06 11.31 24.84
C TRP A 285 -10.62 12.72 25.00
N GLY A 286 -10.66 13.23 26.23
CA GLY A 286 -11.15 14.56 26.54
C GLY A 286 -10.43 15.69 25.79
N GLY A 287 -11.20 16.68 25.34
CA GLY A 287 -10.71 17.89 24.70
C GLY A 287 -10.22 17.73 23.25
N GLN A 288 -10.12 16.51 22.71
CA GLN A 288 -9.64 16.34 21.34
C GLN A 288 -10.67 16.76 20.29
N GLY A 289 -10.18 17.40 19.24
CA GLY A 289 -10.96 17.76 18.06
C GLY A 289 -11.08 16.64 17.03
N TYR A 290 -11.88 16.89 15.99
CA TYR A 290 -12.19 15.93 14.93
C TYR A 290 -10.95 15.29 14.26
N SER A 291 -9.94 16.08 13.90
CA SER A 291 -8.74 15.61 13.20
C SER A 291 -7.82 14.77 14.08
N GLN A 292 -7.70 15.11 15.37
CA GLN A 292 -6.91 14.32 16.32
C GLN A 292 -7.55 12.95 16.54
N ILE A 293 -8.87 12.89 16.73
CA ILE A 293 -9.60 11.62 16.91
C ILE A 293 -9.46 10.75 15.67
N ALA A 294 -9.63 11.32 14.47
CA ALA A 294 -9.45 10.59 13.22
C ALA A 294 -8.00 10.13 13.01
N ALA A 295 -7.01 10.89 13.49
CA ALA A 295 -5.61 10.47 13.47
C ALA A 295 -5.29 9.37 14.47
N ARG A 296 -5.90 9.37 15.66
CA ARG A 296 -5.79 8.25 16.62
C ARG A 296 -6.33 6.95 16.03
N GLN A 297 -7.47 7.03 15.36
CA GLN A 297 -8.09 5.87 14.73
C GLN A 297 -7.34 5.41 13.48
N GLY A 298 -6.64 6.32 12.80
CA GLY A 298 -5.83 6.03 11.61
C GLY A 298 -6.43 6.53 10.28
N GLY A 299 -7.71 6.90 10.27
CA GLY A 299 -8.40 7.39 9.08
C GLY A 299 -7.86 8.70 8.51
N VAL A 300 -7.38 9.60 9.37
CA VAL A 300 -6.67 10.81 8.93
C VAL A 300 -5.22 10.70 9.39
N PRO A 301 -4.28 10.25 8.53
CA PRO A 301 -2.96 9.87 9.00
C PRO A 301 -2.22 11.01 9.70
N ALA A 302 -1.62 10.69 10.84
CA ALA A 302 -0.63 11.54 11.48
C ALA A 302 0.65 11.52 10.64
N ARG A 303 1.21 12.69 10.33
CA ARG A 303 2.47 12.80 9.58
C ARG A 303 3.49 13.54 10.42
N LEU A 304 4.64 12.93 10.65
CA LEU A 304 5.66 13.42 11.57
C LEU A 304 6.98 13.66 10.83
N THR A 305 7.66 14.74 11.19
CA THR A 305 9.07 14.98 10.88
C THR A 305 9.85 14.87 12.17
N VAL A 306 10.89 14.03 12.19
CA VAL A 306 11.78 13.87 13.34
C VAL A 306 13.08 14.66 13.13
N ALA A 307 13.73 15.06 14.22
CA ALA A 307 15.01 15.76 14.18
C ALA A 307 16.03 14.96 13.34
N GLY A 308 16.67 15.63 12.37
CA GLY A 308 17.64 15.01 11.47
C GLY A 308 17.08 13.95 10.51
N ASN A 309 15.74 13.85 10.35
CA ASN A 309 15.07 12.87 9.48
C ASN A 309 15.55 11.42 9.70
N THR A 310 15.91 11.09 10.95
CA THR A 310 16.49 9.80 11.32
C THR A 310 15.96 9.35 12.67
N ILE A 311 15.48 8.11 12.76
CA ILE A 311 15.20 7.44 14.03
C ILE A 311 16.50 6.80 14.52
N PRO A 312 17.03 7.18 15.70
CA PRO A 312 18.33 6.73 16.17
C PRO A 312 18.34 5.22 16.49
N ALA A 313 19.53 4.61 16.49
CA ALA A 313 19.73 3.19 16.79
C ALA A 313 19.13 2.79 18.16
N THR A 314 19.19 3.69 19.14
CA THR A 314 18.61 3.54 20.46
C THR A 314 17.97 4.84 20.94
N GLY A 315 17.03 4.74 21.88
CA GLY A 315 16.45 5.89 22.55
C GLY A 315 15.39 6.64 21.73
N SER A 316 15.33 7.94 21.96
CA SER A 316 14.24 8.82 21.53
C SER A 316 14.71 9.85 20.51
N VAL A 317 13.79 10.31 19.68
CA VAL A 317 13.98 11.44 18.77
C VAL A 317 12.84 12.43 18.88
N THR A 318 13.17 13.71 18.93
CA THR A 318 12.18 14.79 18.95
C THR A 318 11.49 14.90 17.61
N VAL A 319 10.17 15.08 17.62
CA VAL A 319 9.37 15.41 16.44
C VAL A 319 9.38 16.93 16.27
N THR A 320 9.91 17.41 15.15
CA THR A 320 10.08 18.84 14.83
C THR A 320 8.89 19.42 14.06
N ALA A 321 8.07 18.58 13.43
CA ALA A 321 6.81 18.98 12.82
C ALA A 321 5.79 17.83 12.86
N ALA A 322 4.52 18.15 13.05
CA ALA A 322 3.43 17.19 13.04
C ALA A 322 2.20 17.75 12.34
N LEU A 323 1.61 16.95 11.44
CA LEU A 323 0.29 17.16 10.89
C LEU A 323 -0.67 16.11 11.48
N ASN A 324 -1.86 16.54 11.87
CA ASN A 324 -2.88 15.69 12.50
C ASN A 324 -2.34 14.97 13.76
N ASN A 325 -1.77 15.72 14.70
CA ASN A 325 -1.22 15.16 15.93
C ASN A 325 -2.30 14.31 16.67
N PRO A 326 -2.09 13.00 16.88
CA PRO A 326 -3.08 12.15 17.53
C PRO A 326 -3.10 12.30 19.06
N LEU A 327 -2.17 13.06 19.65
CA LEU A 327 -2.03 13.20 21.10
C LEU A 327 -2.55 14.55 21.61
N SER A 328 -2.93 14.53 22.89
CA SER A 328 -2.99 15.71 23.73
C SER A 328 -1.80 15.69 24.69
N ASP A 329 -1.50 16.82 25.33
CA ASP A 329 -0.36 16.91 26.26
C ASP A 329 -0.48 15.92 27.43
N GLY A 330 0.66 15.35 27.84
CA GLY A 330 0.72 14.24 28.80
C GLY A 330 0.32 12.87 28.22
N GLY A 331 0.02 12.84 26.93
CA GLY A 331 -0.42 11.65 26.21
C GLY A 331 0.71 10.82 25.62
N GLY A 332 0.43 9.53 25.41
CA GLY A 332 1.30 8.65 24.65
C GLY A 332 0.50 7.65 23.81
N ARG A 333 1.05 7.23 22.67
CA ARG A 333 0.48 6.18 21.84
C ARG A 333 1.56 5.37 21.12
N GLN A 334 1.41 4.04 21.15
CA GLN A 334 2.29 3.15 20.38
C GLN A 334 1.88 3.18 18.90
N GLY A 335 2.86 3.10 18.01
CA GLY A 335 2.62 3.02 16.59
C GLY A 335 3.88 2.80 15.78
N LEU A 336 3.70 2.71 14.46
CA LEU A 336 4.79 2.59 13.49
C LEU A 336 5.13 3.95 12.91
N LEU A 337 6.42 4.32 12.92
CA LEU A 337 6.97 5.46 12.19
C LEU A 337 8.11 4.98 11.31
N ALA A 338 8.02 5.19 9.99
CA ALA A 338 9.02 4.70 9.02
C ALA A 338 9.34 3.20 9.19
N GLY A 339 8.33 2.38 9.49
CA GLY A 339 8.48 0.94 9.74
C GLY A 339 9.02 0.56 11.13
N VAL A 340 9.42 1.53 11.96
CA VAL A 340 9.90 1.29 13.32
C VAL A 340 8.74 1.34 14.31
N LEU A 341 8.54 0.27 15.08
CA LEU A 341 7.59 0.27 16.19
C LEU A 341 8.15 1.10 17.35
N GLY A 342 7.34 1.99 17.89
CA GLY A 342 7.74 2.83 19.00
C GLY A 342 6.56 3.54 19.66
N MET A 343 6.90 4.35 20.66
CA MET A 343 5.99 5.15 21.45
C MET A 343 6.11 6.61 21.06
N LEU A 344 5.04 7.21 20.53
CA LEU A 344 4.91 8.65 20.41
C LEU A 344 4.41 9.19 21.75
N ASN A 345 5.11 10.15 22.33
CA ASN A 345 4.73 10.80 23.58
C ASN A 345 4.66 12.31 23.38
N MET A 346 3.77 12.98 24.11
CA MET A 346 3.66 14.43 24.16
C MET A 346 3.80 14.91 25.60
N ALA A 347 4.78 15.77 25.86
CA ALA A 347 4.97 16.38 27.17
C ALA A 347 5.33 17.86 27.02
N ALA A 348 4.62 18.73 27.74
CA ALA A 348 4.75 20.19 27.64
C ALA A 348 4.68 20.70 26.19
N GLY A 349 3.83 20.10 25.36
CA GLY A 349 3.69 20.46 23.95
C GLY A 349 4.72 19.83 23.00
N VAL A 350 5.73 19.14 23.52
CA VAL A 350 6.82 18.55 22.73
C VAL A 350 6.52 17.09 22.42
N LEU A 351 6.49 16.75 21.13
CA LEU A 351 6.35 15.38 20.65
C LEU A 351 7.71 14.69 20.59
N THR A 352 7.77 13.46 21.10
CA THR A 352 8.95 12.60 21.08
C THR A 352 8.57 11.20 20.64
N PHE A 353 9.31 10.62 19.69
CA PHE A 353 9.16 9.22 19.31
C PHE A 353 10.31 8.39 19.89
N THR A 354 9.96 7.33 20.61
CA THR A 354 10.92 6.40 21.23
C THR A 354 10.72 5.02 20.65
N ARG A 355 11.72 4.45 19.98
CA ARG A 355 11.59 3.10 19.42
C ARG A 355 11.43 2.06 20.53
N SER A 356 10.65 1.01 20.29
CA SER A 356 10.36 -0.04 21.29
C SER A 356 11.53 -0.99 21.53
N ALA A 357 12.43 -1.16 20.56
CA ALA A 357 13.63 -1.98 20.68
C ALA A 357 14.83 -1.33 19.96
N PRO A 358 16.06 -1.48 20.49
CA PRO A 358 17.30 -1.14 19.77
C PRO A 358 17.38 -1.79 18.39
N GLY A 359 18.03 -1.12 17.45
CA GLY A 359 18.33 -1.64 16.12
C GLY A 359 19.17 -0.65 15.33
N ASP A 360 19.27 -0.84 14.02
CA ASP A 360 19.97 0.13 13.17
C ASP A 360 19.21 1.47 13.12
N ALA A 361 19.95 2.55 12.89
CA ALA A 361 19.33 3.85 12.63
C ALA A 361 18.51 3.79 11.33
N VAL A 362 17.29 4.32 11.37
CA VAL A 362 16.35 4.24 10.24
C VAL A 362 16.10 5.64 9.68
N SER A 363 16.25 5.79 8.36
CA SER A 363 15.87 7.02 7.67
C SER A 363 14.36 7.25 7.80
N CYS A 364 13.98 8.43 8.25
CA CYS A 364 12.61 8.85 8.45
C CYS A 364 12.39 10.14 7.67
N THR A 365 11.94 10.01 6.43
CA THR A 365 11.67 11.16 5.55
C THR A 365 10.72 12.15 6.23
N ALA A 366 10.86 13.44 5.94
CA ALA A 366 9.96 14.44 6.50
C ALA A 366 8.49 14.12 6.19
N MET A 367 7.61 14.34 7.17
CA MET A 367 6.17 14.02 7.09
C MET A 367 5.88 12.54 6.78
N SER A 368 6.69 11.64 7.33
CA SER A 368 6.44 10.20 7.32
C SER A 368 5.17 9.85 8.12
N TYR A 369 4.44 8.83 7.68
CA TYR A 369 3.24 8.37 8.36
C TYR A 369 3.58 7.77 9.72
N PHE A 370 2.86 8.23 10.74
CA PHE A 370 2.74 7.53 12.01
C PHE A 370 1.42 6.79 12.04
N THR A 371 1.47 5.46 12.20
CA THR A 371 0.28 4.59 12.23
C THR A 371 0.07 4.10 13.66
N PRO A 372 -0.96 4.58 14.37
CA PRO A 372 -1.27 4.11 15.72
C PRO A 372 -1.64 2.63 15.75
N SER A 373 -1.07 1.88 16.69
CA SER A 373 -1.29 0.44 16.82
C SER A 373 -2.74 0.08 17.18
N ASP A 374 -3.40 0.91 17.98
CA ASP A 374 -4.79 0.70 18.40
C ASP A 374 -5.79 0.94 17.28
N GLY A 375 -5.54 1.93 16.42
CA GLY A 375 -6.30 2.14 15.19
C GLY A 375 -6.30 0.87 14.33
N LEU A 376 -5.11 0.32 14.08
CA LEU A 376 -4.92 -0.90 13.30
C LEU A 376 -5.57 -2.13 13.97
N ALA A 377 -5.42 -2.30 15.28
CA ALA A 377 -5.95 -3.43 16.04
C ALA A 377 -7.49 -3.47 16.11
N HIS A 378 -8.16 -2.36 15.78
CA HIS A 378 -9.60 -2.19 15.87
C HIS A 378 -10.27 -1.86 14.52
N ALA A 379 -9.53 -1.93 13.41
CA ALA A 379 -10.04 -1.64 12.07
C ALA A 379 -11.04 -2.67 11.52
N ASP A 380 -11.26 -3.79 12.21
CA ASP A 380 -12.12 -4.91 11.83
C ASP A 380 -13.35 -5.10 12.75
N ARG A 381 -13.63 -4.12 13.62
CA ARG A 381 -14.69 -4.19 14.65
C ARG A 381 -16.00 -3.54 14.21
N HIS A 382 -17.05 -3.70 15.03
CA HIS A 382 -18.13 -2.72 15.05
C HIS A 382 -17.56 -1.38 15.49
N VAL A 383 -17.91 -0.30 14.79
CA VAL A 383 -17.35 1.00 15.07
C VAL A 383 -18.44 2.01 15.37
N THR A 384 -18.34 2.68 16.51
CA THR A 384 -19.07 3.92 16.75
C THR A 384 -18.11 5.08 16.60
N ILE A 385 -18.48 6.05 15.76
CA ILE A 385 -17.76 7.30 15.54
C ILE A 385 -18.60 8.42 16.13
N TRP A 386 -18.06 9.10 17.15
CA TRP A 386 -18.71 10.24 17.79
C TRP A 386 -17.71 11.38 17.96
N ILE A 387 -17.63 12.23 16.94
CA ILE A 387 -16.65 13.32 16.86
C ILE A 387 -17.32 14.66 16.55
N GLY A 388 -16.58 15.74 16.77
CA GLY A 388 -16.96 17.10 16.36
C GLY A 388 -17.40 18.02 17.49
N ARG A 389 -17.66 17.51 18.70
CA ARG A 389 -18.12 18.31 19.85
C ARG A 389 -17.17 19.45 20.19
N ASN A 390 -15.86 19.20 20.10
CA ASN A 390 -14.80 20.18 20.36
C ASN A 390 -14.41 21.00 19.11
N SER A 391 -15.17 20.92 18.01
CA SER A 391 -14.73 21.51 16.73
C SER A 391 -15.82 22.26 15.97
N PHE A 392 -17.09 21.84 16.02
CA PHE A 392 -18.17 22.40 15.19
C PHE A 392 -18.36 23.92 15.31
N LYS A 393 -17.93 24.56 16.42
CA LYS A 393 -18.01 26.02 16.60
C LYS A 393 -17.03 26.79 15.71
N TYR A 394 -15.90 26.15 15.38
CA TYR A 394 -14.70 26.80 14.87
C TYR A 394 -14.28 26.30 13.48
N VAL A 395 -14.89 25.21 12.99
CA VAL A 395 -14.54 24.61 11.69
C VAL A 395 -15.77 24.42 10.82
N ALA A 396 -15.56 24.40 9.51
CA ALA A 396 -16.62 24.07 8.57
C ALA A 396 -17.09 22.61 8.75
N PRO A 397 -18.41 22.32 8.73
CA PRO A 397 -18.93 20.95 8.83
C PRO A 397 -18.30 19.96 7.84
N ALA A 398 -17.94 20.42 6.64
CA ALA A 398 -17.30 19.62 5.61
C ALA A 398 -15.98 18.96 6.07
N LEU A 399 -15.22 19.59 6.98
CA LEU A 399 -13.99 19.00 7.52
C LEU A 399 -14.28 17.84 8.48
N ILE A 400 -15.32 17.96 9.29
CA ILE A 400 -15.77 16.89 10.19
C ILE A 400 -16.32 15.72 9.35
N VAL A 401 -17.15 16.02 8.35
CA VAL A 401 -17.67 15.01 7.40
C VAL A 401 -16.52 14.29 6.68
N ALA A 402 -15.52 15.02 6.17
CA ALA A 402 -14.36 14.42 5.51
C ALA A 402 -13.59 13.50 6.45
N SER A 403 -13.36 13.89 7.71
CA SER A 403 -12.71 13.03 8.70
C SER A 403 -13.51 11.77 9.02
N ILE A 404 -14.84 11.87 9.20
CA ILE A 404 -15.69 10.69 9.41
C ILE A 404 -15.58 9.74 8.21
N ARG A 405 -15.62 10.26 6.98
CA ARG A 405 -15.46 9.44 5.77
C ARG A 405 -14.12 8.70 5.78
N SER A 406 -13.02 9.41 6.05
CA SER A 406 -11.70 8.78 6.10
C SER A 406 -11.57 7.76 7.24
N MET A 407 -12.21 7.99 8.38
CA MET A 407 -12.29 6.98 9.46
C MET A 407 -13.03 5.72 9.02
N ILE A 408 -14.12 5.85 8.26
CA ILE A 408 -14.89 4.74 7.68
C ILE A 408 -14.10 4.02 6.59
N ASP A 409 -13.35 4.75 5.77
CA ASP A 409 -12.52 4.20 4.69
C ASP A 409 -11.31 3.42 5.19
N TYR A 410 -10.79 3.79 6.37
CA TYR A 410 -9.71 3.06 7.03
C TYR A 410 -10.14 1.67 7.56
N LEU A 411 -11.43 1.46 7.79
CA LEU A 411 -11.92 0.17 8.25
C LEU A 411 -11.73 -0.90 7.17
N THR A 412 -11.39 -2.10 7.61
CA THR A 412 -11.13 -3.21 6.70
C THR A 412 -12.39 -3.57 5.88
N PRO A 413 -12.25 -3.92 4.59
CA PRO A 413 -13.38 -3.97 3.64
C PRO A 413 -14.30 -5.19 3.77
N ARG A 414 -14.26 -5.97 4.86
CA ARG A 414 -14.97 -7.26 4.93
C ARG A 414 -16.44 -7.13 5.36
N VAL A 415 -16.78 -6.29 6.35
CA VAL A 415 -18.16 -5.82 6.65
C VAL A 415 -18.09 -4.50 7.45
N LYS A 416 -18.58 -3.38 6.90
CA LYS A 416 -18.58 -2.08 7.61
C LYS A 416 -19.84 -1.93 8.48
N ARG A 417 -19.75 -2.32 9.75
CA ARG A 417 -20.79 -2.06 10.76
C ARG A 417 -20.43 -0.80 11.53
N VAL A 418 -20.93 0.34 11.06
CA VAL A 418 -20.60 1.68 11.58
C VAL A 418 -21.85 2.39 12.10
N ILE A 419 -21.72 3.04 13.25
CA ILE A 419 -22.67 4.02 13.78
C ILE A 419 -21.96 5.37 13.87
N VAL A 420 -22.56 6.40 13.27
CA VAL A 420 -22.11 7.79 13.36
C VAL A 420 -23.13 8.58 14.17
N MET A 421 -22.69 9.16 15.28
CA MET A 421 -23.57 9.84 16.23
C MET A 421 -23.62 11.36 16.03
N SER A 422 -24.81 11.93 16.20
CA SER A 422 -25.01 13.37 16.31
C SER A 422 -24.30 13.98 17.52
N ILE A 423 -23.86 15.23 17.38
CA ILE A 423 -23.25 16.05 18.44
C ILE A 423 -24.36 16.61 19.35
N PRO A 424 -24.37 16.33 20.68
CA PRO A 424 -25.39 16.85 21.58
C PRO A 424 -25.12 18.30 22.01
N PRO A 425 -26.13 19.15 22.19
CA PRO A 425 -25.97 20.53 22.67
C PRO A 425 -25.58 20.61 24.13
N TRP A 426 -24.83 21.66 24.48
CA TRP A 426 -24.48 22.03 25.85
C TRP A 426 -25.33 23.20 26.34
N VAL A 427 -25.39 23.43 27.65
CA VAL A 427 -25.94 24.67 28.23
C VAL A 427 -25.25 25.87 27.59
N GLY A 428 -26.03 26.87 27.15
CA GLY A 428 -25.59 27.98 26.29
C GLY A 428 -25.74 27.73 24.79
N GLU A 429 -26.25 26.57 24.39
CA GLU A 429 -26.54 26.17 22.99
C GLU A 429 -28.02 25.84 22.80
N GLU A 430 -28.87 26.46 23.61
CA GLU A 430 -30.33 26.36 23.54
C GLU A 430 -30.86 26.82 22.17
N PHE A 431 -32.08 26.40 21.83
CA PHE A 431 -32.81 26.98 20.72
C PHE A 431 -32.86 28.50 20.81
N GLY A 432 -32.64 29.18 19.68
CA GLY A 432 -32.59 30.64 19.60
C GLY A 432 -31.24 31.28 19.92
N THR A 433 -30.26 30.53 20.43
CA THR A 433 -28.89 31.04 20.60
C THR A 433 -28.15 31.13 19.25
N SER A 434 -27.15 32.01 19.17
CA SER A 434 -26.36 32.21 17.94
C SER A 434 -25.47 31.01 17.56
N VAL A 435 -25.12 30.16 18.54
CA VAL A 435 -24.32 28.95 18.33
C VAL A 435 -25.16 27.79 17.81
N ARG A 436 -26.44 27.70 18.19
CA ARG A 436 -27.30 26.57 17.85
C ARG A 436 -27.40 26.28 16.34
N PRO A 437 -27.57 27.26 15.44
CA PRO A 437 -27.56 27.01 14.00
C PRO A 437 -26.28 26.33 13.49
N LYS A 438 -25.11 26.59 14.09
CA LYS A 438 -23.85 25.92 13.72
C LYS A 438 -23.85 24.45 14.12
N LEU A 439 -24.38 24.12 15.29
CA LEU A 439 -24.54 22.74 15.76
C LEU A 439 -25.49 21.97 14.85
N ASP A 440 -26.67 22.54 14.60
CA ASP A 440 -27.71 21.92 13.77
C ASP A 440 -27.22 21.73 12.33
N ALA A 441 -26.55 22.73 11.74
CA ALA A 441 -25.94 22.61 10.41
C ALA A 441 -24.85 21.52 10.37
N CYS A 442 -24.05 21.38 11.42
CA CYS A 442 -23.04 20.33 11.50
C CYS A 442 -23.68 18.94 11.57
N ASN A 443 -24.68 18.74 12.44
CA ASN A 443 -25.40 17.47 12.53
C ASN A 443 -26.14 17.15 11.24
N ALA A 444 -26.79 18.13 10.60
CA ALA A 444 -27.45 17.95 9.31
C ALA A 444 -26.46 17.55 8.21
N ALA A 445 -25.27 18.15 8.16
CA ALA A 445 -24.24 17.78 7.20
C ALA A 445 -23.71 16.34 7.41
N ILE A 446 -23.54 15.91 8.67
CA ILE A 446 -23.13 14.53 8.98
C ILE A 446 -24.24 13.55 8.61
N ALA A 447 -25.48 13.83 9.00
CA ALA A 447 -26.64 12.99 8.69
C ALA A 447 -26.84 12.82 7.17
N ALA A 448 -26.72 13.92 6.41
CA ALA A 448 -26.86 13.90 4.96
C ALA A 448 -25.72 13.15 4.27
N ALA A 449 -24.51 13.18 4.83
CA ALA A 449 -23.35 12.50 4.25
C ALA A 449 -23.30 10.99 4.56
N PHE A 450 -23.95 10.55 5.63
CA PHE A 450 -23.90 9.17 6.13
C PHE A 450 -25.27 8.64 6.58
N PRO A 451 -26.33 8.75 5.77
CA PRO A 451 -27.69 8.37 6.18
C PRO A 451 -27.79 6.91 6.65
N GLU A 452 -27.00 6.01 6.06
CA GLU A 452 -26.94 4.59 6.42
C GLU A 452 -26.23 4.32 7.75
N TYR A 453 -25.33 5.20 8.19
CA TYR A 453 -24.59 5.05 9.45
C TYR A 453 -25.13 5.93 10.57
N TRP A 454 -26.00 6.89 10.25
CA TRP A 454 -26.46 7.91 11.17
C TRP A 454 -27.30 7.38 12.34
N LEU A 455 -27.01 7.88 13.53
CA LEU A 455 -27.80 7.74 14.74
C LEU A 455 -27.93 9.12 15.40
N ASP A 456 -29.12 9.71 15.37
CA ASP A 456 -29.40 10.98 16.05
C ASP A 456 -29.56 10.78 17.56
N ILE A 457 -28.44 10.48 18.22
CA ILE A 457 -28.38 10.25 19.67
C ILE A 457 -28.77 11.52 20.44
N SER A 458 -28.55 12.71 19.87
CA SER A 458 -28.84 14.00 20.47
C SER A 458 -30.33 14.28 20.53
N ALA A 459 -31.07 13.98 19.45
CA ALA A 459 -32.53 14.05 19.49
C ALA A 459 -33.09 12.96 20.41
N TRP A 460 -32.55 11.74 20.31
CA TRP A 460 -33.02 10.60 21.12
C TRP A 460 -32.89 10.84 22.63
N LEU A 461 -31.79 11.44 23.11
CA LEU A 461 -31.60 11.74 24.54
C LEU A 461 -32.68 12.64 25.16
N ARG A 462 -33.49 13.31 24.34
CA ARG A 462 -34.59 14.18 24.75
C ARG A 462 -35.97 13.49 24.71
N THR A 463 -35.98 12.17 24.54
CA THR A 463 -37.20 11.36 24.42
C THR A 463 -37.49 10.59 25.71
N THR A 464 -38.75 10.19 25.90
CA THR A 464 -39.18 9.33 27.01
C THR A 464 -38.49 7.97 27.00
N GLU A 465 -38.10 7.49 25.83
CA GLU A 465 -37.33 6.27 25.62
C GLU A 465 -35.94 6.38 26.25
N ALA A 466 -35.29 7.56 26.16
CA ALA A 466 -34.02 7.80 26.83
C ALA A 466 -34.14 7.82 28.36
N ALA A 467 -35.20 8.44 28.89
CA ALA A 467 -35.51 8.40 30.32
C ALA A 467 -35.70 6.95 30.80
N THR A 468 -36.49 6.17 30.06
CA THR A 468 -36.74 4.75 30.34
C THR A 468 -35.45 3.92 30.27
N ALA A 469 -34.60 4.16 29.27
CA ALA A 469 -33.30 3.50 29.16
C ALA A 469 -32.39 3.82 30.37
N ALA A 470 -32.41 5.06 30.85
CA ALA A 470 -31.72 5.47 32.07
C ALA A 470 -32.36 4.96 33.37
N GLY A 471 -33.59 4.44 33.32
CA GLY A 471 -34.32 4.00 34.52
C GLY A 471 -34.91 5.15 35.33
N ILE A 472 -35.21 6.28 34.69
CA ILE A 472 -35.77 7.48 35.32
C ILE A 472 -37.04 7.94 34.61
N THR A 473 -37.79 8.82 35.28
CA THR A 473 -38.78 9.69 34.65
C THR A 473 -38.24 11.11 34.64
N PHE A 474 -38.40 11.83 33.54
CA PHE A 474 -37.95 13.21 33.46
C PHE A 474 -38.71 14.11 34.45
N THR A 475 -37.96 14.96 35.13
CA THR A 475 -38.48 15.99 36.04
C THR A 475 -39.02 17.19 35.25
N SER A 476 -39.70 18.13 35.91
CA SER A 476 -40.11 19.40 35.28
C SER A 476 -38.93 20.18 34.69
N ASP A 477 -37.78 20.10 35.36
CA ASP A 477 -36.54 20.75 34.93
C ASP A 477 -35.93 20.10 33.69
N ASP A 478 -36.01 18.77 33.60
CA ASP A 478 -35.62 18.03 32.39
C ASP A 478 -36.52 18.41 31.20
N LEU A 479 -37.83 18.55 31.43
CA LEU A 479 -38.77 18.98 30.40
C LEU A 479 -38.47 20.41 29.92
N ALA A 480 -38.05 21.31 30.83
CA ALA A 480 -37.60 22.64 30.46
C ALA A 480 -36.31 22.60 29.63
N ASP A 481 -35.35 21.75 30.00
CA ASP A 481 -34.13 21.53 29.20
C ASP A 481 -34.47 20.98 27.79
N ILE A 482 -35.40 20.02 27.69
CA ILE A 482 -35.88 19.45 26.43
C ILE A 482 -36.54 20.51 25.55
N ALA A 483 -37.39 21.36 26.12
CA ALA A 483 -38.05 22.46 25.42
C ALA A 483 -37.04 23.48 24.87
N ASN A 484 -35.93 23.69 25.59
CA ASN A 484 -34.79 24.49 25.13
C ASN A 484 -33.86 23.74 24.17
N GLY A 485 -34.17 22.48 23.87
CA GLY A 485 -33.41 21.65 22.96
C GLY A 485 -32.08 21.15 23.53
N LEU A 486 -31.94 21.08 24.85
CA LEU A 486 -30.76 20.60 25.56
C LEU A 486 -30.88 19.11 25.93
N THR A 487 -29.73 18.48 26.17
CA THR A 487 -29.70 17.19 26.88
C THR A 487 -30.24 17.41 28.30
N PRO A 488 -31.23 16.61 28.77
CA PRO A 488 -31.83 16.76 30.09
C PRO A 488 -30.79 16.75 31.22
N ARG A 489 -30.91 17.64 32.21
CA ARG A 489 -29.98 17.72 33.35
C ARG A 489 -29.83 16.42 34.13
N SER A 490 -30.87 15.62 34.24
CA SER A 490 -30.80 14.31 34.89
C SER A 490 -29.86 13.32 34.18
N LEU A 491 -29.49 13.56 32.92
CA LEU A 491 -28.55 12.73 32.16
C LEU A 491 -27.12 13.31 32.06
N ARG A 492 -26.88 14.52 32.58
CA ARG A 492 -25.57 15.21 32.53
C ARG A 492 -24.99 15.46 33.92
N SER A 493 -23.67 15.53 34.01
CA SER A 493 -22.94 15.85 35.25
C SER A 493 -22.62 17.33 35.38
N ASP A 494 -22.53 18.03 34.25
CA ASP A 494 -22.25 19.45 34.14
C ASP A 494 -23.05 20.08 32.99
N SER A 495 -22.55 21.14 32.36
CA SER A 495 -23.19 21.81 31.23
C SER A 495 -23.37 20.94 29.98
N GLY A 496 -22.71 19.78 29.86
CA GLY A 496 -22.81 18.96 28.66
C GLY A 496 -22.26 17.53 28.71
N HIS A 497 -21.40 17.19 29.67
CA HIS A 497 -20.91 15.83 29.86
C HIS A 497 -21.97 14.93 30.50
N LEU A 498 -22.02 13.68 30.06
CA LEU A 498 -22.96 12.70 30.57
C LEU A 498 -22.58 12.24 31.98
N ASN A 499 -23.57 12.08 32.85
CA ASN A 499 -23.40 11.37 34.11
C ASN A 499 -23.59 9.86 33.90
N ALA A 500 -23.58 9.07 34.99
CA ALA A 500 -23.77 7.63 34.92
C ALA A 500 -25.07 7.21 34.22
N LEU A 501 -26.18 7.91 34.46
CA LEU A 501 -27.48 7.62 33.86
C LEU A 501 -27.47 7.91 32.34
N GLY A 502 -26.89 9.04 31.94
CA GLY A 502 -26.71 9.37 30.53
C GLY A 502 -25.86 8.34 29.79
N ASN A 503 -24.77 7.87 30.40
CA ASN A 503 -23.94 6.82 29.82
C ASN A 503 -24.68 5.48 29.70
N ILE A 504 -25.51 5.12 30.69
CA ILE A 504 -26.37 3.93 30.63
C ILE A 504 -27.35 4.03 29.46
N ALA A 505 -28.01 5.19 29.30
CA ALA A 505 -28.96 5.42 28.23
C ALA A 505 -28.32 5.27 26.84
N ILE A 506 -27.16 5.90 26.61
CA ILE A 506 -26.45 5.79 25.32
C ILE A 506 -26.02 4.35 25.05
N GLY A 507 -25.42 3.67 26.03
CA GLY A 507 -24.99 2.27 25.85
C GLY A 507 -26.14 1.37 25.42
N LYS A 508 -27.32 1.52 26.05
CA LYS A 508 -28.55 0.81 25.66
C LYS A 508 -29.04 1.20 24.27
N ARG A 509 -29.01 2.49 23.92
CA ARG A 509 -29.48 2.93 22.59
C ARG A 509 -28.62 2.40 21.46
N VAL A 510 -27.30 2.37 21.63
CA VAL A 510 -26.37 1.79 20.65
C VAL A 510 -26.60 0.30 20.52
N TYR A 511 -26.78 -0.40 21.63
CA TYR A 511 -27.12 -1.82 21.63
C TYR A 511 -28.44 -2.07 20.87
N GLN A 512 -29.50 -1.33 21.18
CA GLN A 512 -30.78 -1.40 20.46
C GLN A 512 -30.63 -1.10 18.96
N GLU A 513 -29.82 -0.09 18.60
CA GLU A 513 -29.53 0.22 17.21
C GLU A 513 -28.87 -0.95 16.49
N SER A 514 -27.93 -1.62 17.15
CA SER A 514 -27.25 -2.79 16.59
C SER A 514 -28.21 -3.97 16.35
N GLN A 515 -29.18 -4.18 17.24
CA GLN A 515 -30.22 -5.20 17.07
C GLN A 515 -31.14 -4.86 15.89
N MET A 516 -31.58 -3.60 15.78
CA MET A 516 -32.41 -3.15 14.66
C MET A 516 -31.70 -3.27 13.31
N ARG A 517 -30.37 -3.15 13.29
CA ARG A 517 -29.52 -3.35 12.11
C ARG A 517 -29.15 -4.82 11.84
N GLY A 518 -29.63 -5.75 12.67
CA GLY A 518 -29.37 -7.19 12.53
C GLY A 518 -27.92 -7.58 12.81
N TRP A 519 -27.22 -6.84 13.67
CA TRP A 519 -25.83 -7.14 14.02
C TRP A 519 -25.71 -8.13 15.17
N MET A 520 -26.78 -8.26 15.97
CA MET A 520 -26.92 -9.11 17.15
C MET A 520 -28.32 -9.71 17.24
#